data_AF-A0A0W0STI4-F1
#
_entry.id   AF-A0A0W0STI4-F1
#
_cell.length_a   1.000
_cell.length_b   1.000
_cell.length_c   1.000
_cell.angle_alpha   90.00
_cell.angle_beta   90.00
_cell.angle_gamma   90.00
#
_symmetry.space_group_name_H-M   'P 1'
#
loop_
_entity.id
_entity.type
_entity.pdbx_description
1 polymer ?
#
loop_
_entity_poly.entity_id
_entity_poly.type
_entity_poly.pdbx_seq_one_letter_code
_entity_poly.pdbx_strand_id
1 'polypeptide(L)'
;MSASLEEITKMTSDSLHNKNCFSYLKNLQFSESVLQRLPASLANNFRTDSYNPGYAYADVYTDFFSKVESNIEKIYDKPKQEFVLKKAQLEQINTSSKQTIPGMETFILRYKQSLEKSLAELKELDNFIFSIYDNDNDILEDTFDVIKNIPLNHAPVNVDIEQSISSALKDKGPRINRTQSPSEAGSLFGRFTAMIADDFKPQHTTSLATVRKYNYTQAHSDAEHLPREYRFGTQAQRDKGIERTSPLFERWLQVQAEKAAEKTRSSKKITHIYFNNLGLDRTDAEGKKERALTQELHQLEKYPNVAVITLPADKGLMTGDRYRKTKDSHSYAQVYEEFLGIANQDPHATNKIKDFFISDKIRHLIFQDPAGDYTNEEERTQLSQLLDKSFHVMGILPGTPISSAQKQAVWFHFIKFELTNHIIQKLEPESINFSCKDAIDRGGVSSAYYNLIKSFERNTLDKNNIPMDREEFERALHAAPAMVKARGMNHHLKVIWNAVDAYVNANYDKLKNNEMKNWLIEWRDINCPHSRVNDLLAQRIEQSIQELKNAKDAYPESMPMMKPPSIKAYKSWSKLNYNKI
;
A
#
# COMPACT_ATOMS: atom_id res chain seq x y z
N MET A 1 -15.82 21.45 20.67
CA MET A 1 -16.18 22.61 19.83
C MET A 1 -16.46 22.08 18.44
N SER A 2 -17.74 21.98 18.08
CA SER A 2 -18.17 21.50 16.76
C SER A 2 -17.93 22.58 15.72
N ALA A 3 -16.95 22.40 14.85
CA ALA A 3 -16.87 23.19 13.63
C ALA A 3 -18.21 23.02 12.88
N SER A 4 -18.87 24.14 12.57
CA SER A 4 -20.08 24.13 11.75
C SER A 4 -19.77 23.51 10.40
N LEU A 5 -20.70 22.73 9.85
CA LEU A 5 -20.61 22.07 8.54
C LEU A 5 -20.23 23.02 7.37
N GLU A 6 -20.42 24.34 7.55
CA GLU A 6 -20.07 25.39 6.59
C GLU A 6 -18.58 25.80 6.61
N GLU A 7 -17.82 25.41 7.66
CA GLU A 7 -16.38 25.67 7.82
C GLU A 7 -15.50 24.47 7.47
N ILE A 8 -16.06 23.40 6.88
CA ILE A 8 -15.28 22.61 5.90
C ILE A 8 -15.10 23.54 4.69
N THR A 9 -14.20 24.52 4.83
CA THR A 9 -13.69 25.34 3.74
C THR A 9 -13.45 24.40 2.57
N LYS A 10 -14.15 24.66 1.47
CA LYS A 10 -14.22 23.84 0.25
C LYS A 10 -12.82 23.66 -0.34
N MET A 11 -12.03 22.77 0.25
CA MET A 11 -10.64 22.55 -0.11
C MET A 11 -10.61 21.98 -1.52
N THR A 12 -9.94 22.69 -2.43
CA THR A 12 -9.74 22.24 -3.81
C THR A 12 -8.62 21.22 -3.87
N SER A 13 -8.56 20.42 -4.94
CA SER A 13 -7.46 19.47 -5.12
C SER A 13 -6.10 20.17 -5.20
N ASP A 14 -6.02 21.35 -5.80
CA ASP A 14 -4.80 22.17 -5.84
C ASP A 14 -4.35 22.61 -4.43
N SER A 15 -5.27 23.11 -3.59
CA SER A 15 -4.93 23.53 -2.23
C SER A 15 -4.58 22.36 -1.29
N LEU A 16 -5.27 21.23 -1.43
CA LEU A 16 -4.96 20.00 -0.70
C LEU A 16 -3.60 19.44 -1.12
N HIS A 17 -3.34 19.39 -2.43
CA HIS A 17 -2.04 18.96 -2.95
C HIS A 17 -0.91 19.84 -2.45
N ASN A 18 -1.10 21.16 -2.44
CA ASN A 18 -0.14 22.12 -1.91
C ASN A 18 0.22 21.82 -0.44
N LYS A 19 -0.82 21.60 0.41
CA LYS A 19 -0.64 21.22 1.81
C LYS A 19 0.10 19.89 1.95
N ASN A 20 -0.25 18.91 1.14
CA ASN A 20 0.38 17.59 1.15
C ASN A 20 1.85 17.65 0.72
N CYS A 21 2.19 18.45 -0.30
CA CYS A 21 3.57 18.69 -0.72
C CYS A 21 4.39 19.37 0.39
N PHE A 22 3.82 20.34 1.11
CA PHE A 22 4.48 20.93 2.28
C PHE A 22 4.76 19.86 3.35
N SER A 23 3.76 19.05 3.70
CA SER A 23 3.92 17.97 4.70
C SER A 23 5.02 16.98 4.30
N TYR A 24 5.03 16.57 3.03
CA TYR A 24 6.08 15.69 2.49
C TYR A 24 7.47 16.32 2.62
N LEU A 25 7.64 17.56 2.13
CA LEU A 25 8.93 18.25 2.10
C LEU A 25 9.48 18.52 3.51
N LYS A 26 8.58 18.82 4.47
CA LYS A 26 8.94 19.05 5.88
C LYS A 26 9.51 17.80 6.55
N ASN A 27 9.08 16.61 6.12
CA ASN A 27 9.52 15.34 6.70
C ASN A 27 10.81 14.79 6.06
N LEU A 28 11.38 15.47 5.08
CA LEU A 28 12.70 15.13 4.55
C LEU A 28 13.80 15.51 5.56
N GLN A 29 14.81 14.67 5.67
CA GLN A 29 15.93 14.90 6.59
C GLN A 29 17.01 15.75 5.92
N PHE A 30 16.90 17.08 6.07
CA PHE A 30 17.92 18.03 5.60
C PHE A 30 18.86 18.44 6.74
N SER A 31 20.13 18.03 6.65
CA SER A 31 21.20 18.66 7.45
C SER A 31 21.80 19.84 6.69
N GLU A 32 22.57 20.68 7.39
CA GLU A 32 23.28 21.79 6.75
C GLU A 32 24.26 21.29 5.68
N SER A 33 24.90 20.13 5.90
CA SER A 33 25.80 19.53 4.90
C SER A 33 25.06 19.07 3.64
N VAL A 34 23.83 18.56 3.79
CA VAL A 34 22.96 18.19 2.68
C VAL A 34 22.52 19.45 1.92
N LEU A 35 22.05 20.48 2.62
CA LEU A 35 21.58 21.73 2.01
C LEU A 35 22.66 22.43 1.18
N GLN A 36 23.91 22.42 1.64
CA GLN A 36 25.06 22.99 0.92
C GLN A 36 25.36 22.27 -0.40
N ARG A 37 24.91 21.02 -0.56
CA ARG A 37 25.09 20.22 -1.80
C ARG A 37 23.94 20.40 -2.78
N LEU A 38 22.81 20.94 -2.34
CA LEU A 38 21.67 21.23 -3.20
C LEU A 38 21.88 22.55 -3.98
N PRO A 39 21.21 22.73 -5.13
CA PRO A 39 21.17 24.03 -5.78
C PRO A 39 20.63 25.11 -4.82
N ALA A 40 21.29 26.27 -4.76
CA ALA A 40 20.92 27.34 -3.81
C ALA A 40 19.45 27.77 -3.91
N SER A 41 18.89 27.77 -5.13
CA SER A 41 17.47 28.08 -5.36
C SER A 41 16.52 27.08 -4.69
N LEU A 42 16.93 25.81 -4.58
CA LEU A 42 16.16 24.76 -3.91
C LEU A 42 16.38 24.80 -2.39
N ALA A 43 17.63 24.93 -1.94
CA ALA A 43 17.96 24.97 -0.51
C ALA A 43 17.25 26.11 0.24
N ASN A 44 17.07 27.27 -0.39
CA ASN A 44 16.36 28.41 0.21
C ASN A 44 14.86 28.13 0.47
N ASN A 45 14.25 27.18 -0.25
CA ASN A 45 12.82 26.86 -0.09
C ASN A 45 12.54 25.98 1.15
N PHE A 46 13.57 25.38 1.76
CA PHE A 46 13.41 24.46 2.90
C PHE A 46 13.57 25.12 4.27
N ARG A 47 13.60 26.46 4.33
CA ARG A 47 13.83 27.22 5.58
C ARG A 47 12.57 27.65 6.33
N THR A 48 11.38 27.15 5.94
CA THR A 48 10.10 27.54 6.55
C THR A 48 9.48 26.40 7.35
N ASP A 49 9.20 26.62 8.64
CA ASP A 49 8.62 25.59 9.52
C ASP A 49 7.09 25.52 9.49
N SER A 50 6.44 26.58 8.98
CA SER A 50 4.99 26.77 8.95
C SER A 50 4.43 26.73 7.53
N TYR A 51 3.27 26.10 7.36
CA TYR A 51 2.55 26.07 6.09
C TYR A 51 2.02 27.46 5.71
N ASN A 52 2.33 27.93 4.50
CA ASN A 52 1.72 29.12 3.92
C ASN A 52 0.82 28.73 2.72
N PRO A 53 -0.52 28.89 2.82
CA PRO A 53 -1.44 28.48 1.75
C PRO A 53 -1.26 29.25 0.43
N GLY A 54 -0.61 30.42 0.45
CA GLY A 54 -0.30 31.20 -0.76
C GLY A 54 1.05 30.86 -1.41
N TYR A 55 1.83 29.94 -0.84
CA TYR A 55 3.13 29.53 -1.38
C TYR A 55 2.99 28.19 -2.13
N ALA A 56 3.59 28.09 -3.32
CA ALA A 56 3.44 26.97 -4.23
C ALA A 56 4.40 25.81 -3.88
N TYR A 57 4.10 25.07 -2.80
CA TYR A 57 4.89 23.91 -2.38
C TYR A 57 4.85 22.75 -3.38
N ALA A 58 3.80 22.62 -4.20
CA ALA A 58 3.81 21.60 -5.25
C ALA A 58 4.83 21.91 -6.35
N ASP A 59 5.05 23.21 -6.65
CA ASP A 59 6.13 23.62 -7.55
C ASP A 59 7.50 23.28 -6.95
N VAL A 60 7.70 23.54 -5.65
CA VAL A 60 8.95 23.19 -4.92
C VAL A 60 9.18 21.67 -4.90
N TYR A 61 8.11 20.89 -4.74
CA TYR A 61 8.17 19.43 -4.74
C TYR A 61 8.64 18.87 -6.10
N THR A 62 8.05 19.35 -7.20
CA THR A 62 8.48 18.94 -8.55
C THR A 62 9.91 19.40 -8.83
N ASP A 63 10.27 20.61 -8.41
CA ASP A 63 11.64 21.14 -8.52
C ASP A 63 12.64 20.29 -7.73
N PHE A 64 12.27 19.84 -6.53
CA PHE A 64 13.08 18.98 -5.68
C PHE A 64 13.44 17.68 -6.42
N PHE A 65 12.45 16.93 -6.88
CA PHE A 65 12.70 15.67 -7.58
C PHE A 65 13.52 15.87 -8.86
N SER A 66 13.18 16.89 -9.65
CA SER A 66 13.88 17.20 -10.89
C SER A 66 15.36 17.52 -10.64
N LYS A 67 15.65 18.37 -9.64
CA LYS A 67 17.02 18.82 -9.33
C LYS A 67 17.85 17.77 -8.59
N VAL A 68 17.27 17.07 -7.62
CA VAL A 68 17.98 16.05 -6.84
C VAL A 68 18.30 14.84 -7.70
N GLU A 69 17.34 14.34 -8.49
CA GLU A 69 17.58 13.19 -9.38
C GLU A 69 18.63 13.52 -10.45
N SER A 70 18.57 14.70 -11.09
CA SER A 70 19.55 15.11 -12.11
C SER A 70 20.95 15.40 -11.56
N ASN A 71 21.09 15.62 -10.24
CA ASN A 71 22.37 15.90 -9.59
C ASN A 71 22.79 14.81 -8.60
N ILE A 72 22.12 13.64 -8.59
CA ILE A 72 22.33 12.61 -7.56
C ILE A 72 23.78 12.12 -7.49
N GLU A 73 24.47 12.06 -8.63
CA GLU A 73 25.88 11.69 -8.70
C GLU A 73 26.77 12.65 -7.90
N LYS A 74 26.51 13.96 -8.01
CA LYS A 74 27.26 15.01 -7.32
C LYS A 74 26.85 15.13 -5.85
N ILE A 75 25.56 15.00 -5.57
CA ILE A 75 25.00 15.15 -4.22
C ILE A 75 25.41 13.97 -3.34
N TYR A 76 25.38 12.74 -3.88
CA TYR A 76 25.48 11.52 -3.09
C TYR A 76 26.61 10.57 -3.54
N ASP A 77 26.63 10.16 -4.81
CA ASP A 77 27.53 9.08 -5.25
C ASP A 77 29.01 9.43 -5.11
N LYS A 78 29.44 10.63 -5.56
CA LYS A 78 30.82 11.11 -5.44
C LYS A 78 31.29 11.23 -3.99
N PRO A 79 30.56 11.93 -3.10
CA PRO A 79 30.92 11.97 -1.68
C PRO A 79 31.06 10.59 -1.04
N LYS A 80 30.16 9.66 -1.38
CA LYS A 80 30.21 8.29 -0.88
C LYS A 80 31.46 7.54 -1.37
N GLN A 81 31.78 7.64 -2.66
CA GLN A 81 33.00 7.05 -3.23
C GLN A 81 34.27 7.63 -2.61
N GLU A 82 34.34 8.95 -2.46
CA GLU A 82 35.47 9.64 -1.81
C GLU A 82 35.66 9.16 -0.36
N PHE A 83 34.57 8.97 0.39
CA PHE A 83 34.63 8.44 1.74
C PHE A 83 35.19 7.01 1.77
N VAL A 84 34.70 6.12 0.89
CA VAL A 84 35.18 4.73 0.78
C VAL A 84 36.68 4.69 0.48
N LEU A 85 37.15 5.55 -0.43
CA LEU A 85 38.58 5.66 -0.76
C LEU A 85 39.41 6.14 0.44
N LYS A 86 38.96 7.18 1.16
CA LYS A 86 39.65 7.66 2.38
C LYS A 86 39.71 6.59 3.46
N LYS A 87 38.64 5.82 3.64
CA LYS A 87 38.60 4.70 4.60
C LYS A 87 39.61 3.62 4.24
N ALA A 88 39.65 3.19 2.97
CA ALA A 88 40.61 2.19 2.49
C ALA A 88 42.07 2.66 2.65
N GLN A 89 42.36 3.94 2.39
CA GLN A 89 43.68 4.53 2.63
C GLN A 89 44.09 4.46 4.11
N LEU A 90 43.18 4.76 5.04
CA LEU A 90 43.46 4.64 6.48
C LEU A 90 43.77 3.20 6.89
N GLU A 91 43.03 2.22 6.36
CA GLU A 91 43.27 0.80 6.61
C GLU A 91 44.64 0.35 6.09
N GLN A 92 45.06 0.85 4.92
CA GLN A 92 46.40 0.62 4.37
C GLN A 92 47.50 1.26 5.22
N ILE A 93 47.30 2.48 5.73
CA ILE A 93 48.26 3.15 6.62
C ILE A 93 48.42 2.36 7.93
N ASN A 94 47.31 1.92 8.53
CA ASN A 94 47.32 1.16 9.78
C ASN A 94 47.99 -0.23 9.62
N THR A 95 47.87 -0.87 8.45
CA THR A 95 48.50 -2.16 8.17
C THR A 95 50.00 -2.04 7.81
N SER A 96 50.40 -0.91 7.23
CA SER A 96 51.78 -0.67 6.77
C SER A 96 52.69 -0.04 7.84
N SER A 97 52.15 0.54 8.91
CA SER A 97 52.97 1.19 9.95
C SER A 97 53.62 0.16 10.90
N LYS A 98 54.74 -0.44 10.47
CA LYS A 98 55.65 -1.20 11.36
C LYS A 98 56.87 -0.38 11.84
N GLN A 99 57.07 0.83 11.32
CA GLN A 99 58.15 1.73 11.72
C GLN A 99 57.57 3.07 12.20
N THR A 100 57.94 3.45 13.43
CA THR A 100 57.55 4.71 14.07
C THR A 100 58.30 5.88 13.43
N ILE A 101 57.67 6.54 12.45
CA ILE A 101 58.15 7.81 11.90
C ILE A 101 57.67 8.94 12.84
N PRO A 102 58.57 9.79 13.37
CA PRO A 102 58.17 10.94 14.19
C PRO A 102 57.16 11.84 13.46
N GLY A 103 56.07 12.21 14.13
CA GLY A 103 54.98 13.02 13.57
C GLY A 103 53.89 12.25 12.83
N MET A 104 54.11 10.95 12.53
CA MET A 104 53.10 10.09 11.91
C MET A 104 51.86 9.93 12.79
N GLU A 105 52.01 9.85 14.11
CA GLU A 105 50.89 9.74 15.05
C GLU A 105 49.96 10.96 15.00
N THR A 106 50.52 12.17 14.94
CA THR A 106 49.74 13.41 14.82
C THR A 106 49.02 13.50 13.48
N PHE A 107 49.68 13.06 12.40
CA PHE A 107 49.05 12.96 11.08
C PHE A 107 47.89 11.95 11.09
N ILE A 108 48.10 10.73 11.60
CA ILE A 108 47.07 9.69 11.71
C ILE A 108 45.90 10.19 12.55
N LEU A 109 46.16 10.89 13.67
CA LEU A 109 45.10 11.43 14.51
C LEU A 109 44.24 12.47 13.77
N ARG A 110 44.87 13.44 13.08
CA ARG A 110 44.14 14.43 12.28
C ARG A 110 43.38 13.78 11.12
N TYR A 111 43.96 12.76 10.49
CA TYR A 111 43.32 12.02 9.41
C TYR A 111 42.11 11.24 9.91
N LYS A 112 42.21 10.59 11.08
CA LYS A 112 41.08 9.92 11.75
C LYS A 112 39.95 10.89 12.07
N GLN A 113 40.25 12.05 12.65
CA GLN A 113 39.26 13.10 12.91
C GLN A 113 38.57 13.59 11.63
N SER A 114 39.33 13.78 10.55
CA SER A 114 38.76 14.13 9.24
C SER A 114 37.85 13.02 8.70
N LEU A 115 38.20 11.75 8.91
CA LEU A 115 37.40 10.62 8.46
C LEU A 115 36.10 10.49 9.28
N GLU A 116 36.16 10.71 10.59
CA GLU A 116 34.98 10.74 11.47
C GLU A 116 33.99 11.83 11.03
N LYS A 117 34.49 13.02 10.70
CA LYS A 117 33.66 14.08 10.13
C LYS A 117 33.02 13.67 8.80
N SER A 118 33.80 13.10 7.86
CA SER A 118 33.24 12.61 6.59
C SER A 118 32.25 11.46 6.77
N LEU A 119 32.42 10.60 7.78
CA LEU A 119 31.46 9.54 8.12
C LEU A 119 30.15 10.14 8.64
N ALA A 120 30.21 11.17 9.48
CA ALA A 120 29.02 11.87 9.95
C ALA A 120 28.26 12.53 8.79
N GLU A 121 28.96 13.23 7.89
CA GLU A 121 28.36 13.81 6.67
C GLU A 121 27.76 12.73 5.76
N LEU A 122 28.41 11.57 5.62
CA LEU A 122 27.87 10.46 4.84
C LEU A 122 26.59 9.88 5.47
N LYS A 123 26.56 9.72 6.80
CA LYS A 123 25.35 9.28 7.51
C LYS A 123 24.20 10.27 7.35
N GLU A 124 24.48 11.57 7.35
CA GLU A 124 23.48 12.60 7.06
C GLU A 124 22.94 12.48 5.63
N LEU A 125 23.81 12.20 4.65
CA LEU A 125 23.41 11.93 3.27
C LEU A 125 22.58 10.65 3.13
N ASP A 126 22.97 9.56 3.79
CA ASP A 126 22.21 8.31 3.80
C ASP A 126 20.83 8.51 4.41
N ASN A 127 20.75 9.26 5.50
CA ASN A 127 19.50 9.64 6.17
C ASN A 127 18.60 10.50 5.27
N PHE A 128 19.17 11.46 4.56
CA PHE A 128 18.46 12.24 3.55
C PHE A 128 17.87 11.33 2.46
N ILE A 129 18.69 10.47 1.83
CA ILE A 129 18.22 9.53 0.80
C ILE A 129 17.14 8.60 1.35
N PHE A 130 17.31 8.09 2.57
CA PHE A 130 16.34 7.21 3.21
C PHE A 130 14.98 7.89 3.39
N SER A 131 14.97 9.16 3.82
CA SER A 131 13.75 9.95 4.08
C SER A 131 12.90 10.27 2.84
N ILE A 132 13.44 10.11 1.63
CA ILE A 132 12.68 10.33 0.39
C ILE A 132 11.51 9.35 0.29
N TYR A 133 11.72 8.09 0.68
CA TYR A 133 10.69 7.06 0.63
C TYR A 133 10.19 6.66 2.03
N ASP A 134 11.07 6.67 3.04
CA ASP A 134 10.68 6.56 4.44
C ASP A 134 10.17 7.91 4.98
N ASN A 135 9.13 8.43 4.33
CA ASN A 135 8.52 9.71 4.68
C ASN A 135 7.29 9.46 5.56
N ASP A 136 7.52 9.43 6.88
CA ASP A 136 6.49 9.18 7.90
C ASP A 136 5.63 10.43 8.15
N ASN A 137 4.84 10.80 7.16
CA ASN A 137 3.87 11.90 7.24
C ASN A 137 2.45 11.40 7.57
N ASP A 138 1.53 12.34 7.76
CA ASP A 138 0.10 12.09 8.00
C ASP A 138 -0.74 12.49 6.76
N ILE A 139 -0.15 12.48 5.55
CA ILE A 139 -0.83 12.97 4.35
C ILE A 139 -2.08 12.15 4.02
N LEU A 140 -2.07 10.84 4.24
CA LEU A 140 -3.21 9.98 3.94
C LEU A 140 -4.35 10.23 4.92
N GLU A 141 -4.03 10.39 6.20
CA GLU A 141 -4.94 10.75 7.29
C GLU A 141 -5.56 12.13 7.04
N ASP A 142 -4.73 13.16 6.82
CA ASP A 142 -5.15 14.52 6.52
C ASP A 142 -6.02 14.59 5.25
N THR A 143 -5.65 13.83 4.22
CA THR A 143 -6.43 13.76 2.98
C THR A 143 -7.78 13.10 3.22
N PHE A 144 -7.81 12.02 3.99
CA PHE A 144 -9.06 11.33 4.30
C PHE A 144 -9.97 12.21 5.15
N ASP A 145 -9.45 12.95 6.12
CA ASP A 145 -10.24 13.87 6.94
C ASP A 145 -11.02 14.90 6.11
N VAL A 146 -10.47 15.34 4.98
CA VAL A 146 -11.15 16.25 4.04
C VAL A 146 -12.32 15.58 3.33
N ILE A 147 -12.24 14.27 3.05
CA ILE A 147 -13.23 13.54 2.26
C ILE A 147 -14.11 12.58 3.08
N LYS A 148 -13.81 12.33 4.36
CA LYS A 148 -14.34 11.19 5.15
C LYS A 148 -15.86 11.09 5.18
N ASN A 149 -16.55 12.23 5.19
CA ASN A 149 -18.01 12.27 5.22
C ASN A 149 -18.64 11.69 3.95
N ILE A 150 -17.91 11.58 2.83
CA ILE A 150 -18.41 11.04 1.57
C ILE A 150 -18.51 9.51 1.61
N PRO A 151 -17.42 8.74 1.84
CA PRO A 151 -17.52 7.28 1.93
C PRO A 151 -18.27 6.81 3.18
N LEU A 152 -18.10 7.47 4.34
CA LEU A 152 -18.75 7.02 5.58
C LEU A 152 -20.28 7.19 5.55
N ASN A 153 -20.79 8.21 4.85
CA ASN A 153 -22.23 8.42 4.66
C ASN A 153 -22.71 7.95 3.27
N HIS A 154 -21.92 7.14 2.56
CA HIS A 154 -22.37 6.57 1.30
C HIS A 154 -23.57 5.66 1.52
N ALA A 155 -24.55 5.74 0.63
CA ALA A 155 -25.74 4.91 0.63
C ALA A 155 -25.93 4.33 -0.79
N PRO A 156 -26.60 3.18 -0.95
CA PRO A 156 -26.80 2.56 -2.27
C PRO A 156 -27.46 3.46 -3.33
N VAL A 157 -28.21 4.47 -2.90
CA VAL A 157 -28.89 5.44 -3.79
C VAL A 157 -27.98 6.58 -4.24
N ASN A 158 -26.80 6.74 -3.63
CA ASN A 158 -25.89 7.83 -3.92
C ASN A 158 -25.15 7.58 -5.24
N VAL A 159 -24.63 8.66 -5.83
CA VAL A 159 -23.70 8.56 -6.96
C VAL A 159 -22.43 7.84 -6.50
N ASP A 160 -21.79 7.08 -7.41
CA ASP A 160 -20.52 6.40 -7.19
C ASP A 160 -19.54 7.27 -6.38
N ILE A 161 -18.93 6.69 -5.34
CA ILE A 161 -17.98 7.37 -4.43
C ILE A 161 -16.87 8.09 -5.21
N GLU A 162 -16.40 7.49 -6.32
CA GLU A 162 -15.43 8.10 -7.24
C GLU A 162 -15.84 9.52 -7.65
N GLN A 163 -17.08 9.68 -8.13
CA GLN A 163 -17.60 10.94 -8.65
C GLN A 163 -17.93 11.93 -7.54
N SER A 164 -18.41 11.41 -6.40
CA SER A 164 -18.73 12.23 -5.22
C SER A 164 -17.47 12.93 -4.68
N ILE A 165 -16.36 12.19 -4.53
CA ILE A 165 -15.07 12.78 -4.13
C ILE A 165 -14.53 13.71 -5.22
N SER A 166 -14.63 13.31 -6.50
CA SER A 166 -14.22 14.16 -7.64
C SER A 166 -14.92 15.52 -7.65
N SER A 167 -16.21 15.53 -7.32
CA SER A 167 -17.01 16.75 -7.27
C SER A 167 -16.66 17.63 -6.08
N ALA A 168 -16.34 17.01 -4.94
CA ALA A 168 -15.95 17.70 -3.71
C ALA A 168 -14.57 18.39 -3.85
N LEU A 169 -13.59 17.70 -4.44
CA LEU A 169 -12.21 18.19 -4.61
C LEU A 169 -11.96 18.96 -5.90
N LYS A 170 -12.98 19.22 -6.72
CA LYS A 170 -12.82 19.93 -7.98
C LYS A 170 -12.13 21.28 -7.81
N ASP A 171 -11.14 21.57 -8.64
CA ASP A 171 -10.45 22.85 -8.64
C ASP A 171 -11.38 24.01 -9.00
N LYS A 172 -11.30 25.08 -8.21
CA LYS A 172 -12.09 26.31 -8.33
C LYS A 172 -11.23 27.51 -7.93
N GLY A 173 -11.43 28.63 -8.62
CA GLY A 173 -10.72 29.86 -8.32
C GLY A 173 -9.28 29.90 -8.88
N PRO A 174 -8.47 30.88 -8.45
CA PRO A 174 -7.09 31.01 -8.89
C PRO A 174 -6.23 29.84 -8.40
N ARG A 175 -5.32 29.37 -9.26
CA ARG A 175 -4.34 28.33 -8.90
C ARG A 175 -3.26 28.89 -7.99
N ILE A 176 -2.84 28.08 -7.03
CA ILE A 176 -1.67 28.31 -6.20
C ILE A 176 -0.43 27.80 -6.94
N ASN A 177 -0.51 26.59 -7.50
CA ASN A 177 0.61 25.91 -8.15
C ASN A 177 0.55 26.01 -9.67
N ARG A 178 1.73 26.06 -10.29
CA ARG A 178 1.90 25.94 -11.74
C ARG A 178 1.93 24.48 -12.17
N THR A 179 2.43 23.59 -11.32
CA THR A 179 2.44 22.15 -11.54
C THR A 179 1.03 21.57 -11.57
N GLN A 180 0.90 20.42 -12.21
CA GLN A 180 -0.37 19.74 -12.43
C GLN A 180 -1.05 19.42 -11.09
N SER A 181 -2.33 19.78 -10.94
CA SER A 181 -3.11 19.40 -9.76
C SER A 181 -3.57 17.94 -9.82
N PRO A 182 -3.97 17.32 -8.69
CA PRO A 182 -4.57 15.99 -8.71
C PRO A 182 -5.82 15.90 -9.59
N SER A 183 -6.70 16.91 -9.62
CA SER A 183 -7.87 16.91 -10.49
C SER A 183 -7.49 16.93 -11.98
N GLU A 184 -6.40 17.62 -12.34
CA GLU A 184 -5.88 17.61 -13.71
C GLU A 184 -5.24 16.25 -14.06
N ALA A 185 -4.47 15.66 -13.15
CA ALA A 185 -3.88 14.34 -13.31
C ALA A 185 -4.95 13.24 -13.43
N GLY A 186 -6.07 13.40 -12.72
CA GLY A 186 -7.22 12.50 -12.75
C GLY A 186 -8.10 12.63 -14.00
N SER A 187 -7.95 13.72 -14.77
CA SER A 187 -8.75 14.00 -15.96
C SER A 187 -8.47 13.03 -17.13
N LEU A 188 -9.38 12.93 -18.09
CA LEU A 188 -9.18 12.12 -19.29
C LEU A 188 -7.91 12.53 -20.06
N PHE A 189 -7.67 13.84 -20.18
CA PHE A 189 -6.48 14.36 -20.84
C PHE A 189 -5.21 14.01 -20.07
N GLY A 190 -5.18 14.19 -18.75
CA GLY A 190 -4.03 13.83 -17.91
C GLY A 190 -3.70 12.33 -17.93
N ARG A 191 -4.73 11.47 -17.94
CA ARG A 191 -4.54 10.02 -18.10
C ARG A 191 -3.95 9.66 -19.46
N PHE A 192 -4.45 10.29 -20.52
CA PHE A 192 -3.97 10.07 -21.89
C PHE A 192 -2.52 10.50 -22.05
N THR A 193 -2.15 11.72 -21.62
CA THR A 193 -0.76 12.22 -21.71
C THR A 193 0.20 11.33 -20.94
N ALA A 194 -0.15 10.93 -19.71
CA ALA A 194 0.67 10.01 -18.92
C ALA A 194 0.81 8.60 -19.54
N MET A 195 -0.06 8.22 -20.49
CA MET A 195 0.03 6.97 -21.24
C MET A 195 0.93 7.13 -22.46
N ILE A 196 0.79 8.22 -23.22
CA ILE A 196 1.51 8.40 -24.48
C ILE A 196 2.88 9.05 -24.34
N ALA A 197 3.15 9.78 -23.26
CA ALA A 197 4.39 10.52 -23.08
C ALA A 197 5.63 9.62 -23.00
N ASP A 198 6.69 10.15 -23.62
CA ASP A 198 8.06 9.64 -23.54
C ASP A 198 8.66 9.87 -22.16
N ASP A 199 8.19 10.90 -21.45
CA ASP A 199 8.52 11.15 -20.05
C ASP A 199 7.40 10.68 -19.13
N PHE A 200 7.75 9.78 -18.22
CA PHE A 200 6.85 9.27 -17.19
C PHE A 200 7.63 9.02 -15.90
N LYS A 201 7.47 9.95 -14.94
CA LYS A 201 8.12 9.90 -13.62
C LYS A 201 7.07 10.15 -12.53
N PRO A 202 6.41 9.10 -11.99
CA PRO A 202 5.29 9.24 -11.05
C PRO A 202 5.59 10.15 -9.87
N GLN A 203 6.79 10.03 -9.33
CA GLN A 203 7.20 10.75 -8.13
C GLN A 203 7.44 12.25 -8.40
N HIS A 204 7.55 12.69 -9.66
CA HIS A 204 7.81 14.10 -10.01
C HIS A 204 6.52 14.94 -10.09
N THR A 205 5.35 14.30 -9.97
CA THR A 205 4.04 14.95 -10.09
C THR A 205 3.25 14.83 -8.80
N THR A 206 2.09 14.15 -8.81
CA THR A 206 1.14 14.15 -7.69
C THR A 206 1.30 12.95 -6.75
N SER A 207 2.19 11.99 -7.05
CA SER A 207 2.44 10.85 -6.17
C SER A 207 3.45 11.22 -5.09
N LEU A 208 2.98 11.30 -3.84
CA LEU A 208 3.80 11.59 -2.66
C LEU A 208 4.12 10.28 -1.92
N ALA A 209 5.39 10.06 -1.55
CA ALA A 209 5.72 8.88 -0.75
C ALA A 209 5.23 9.08 0.69
N THR A 210 4.65 8.03 1.26
CA THR A 210 4.00 8.04 2.58
C THR A 210 4.18 6.68 3.23
N VAL A 211 4.03 6.62 4.55
CA VAL A 211 3.99 5.37 5.31
C VAL A 211 2.54 5.07 5.65
N ARG A 212 2.09 3.84 5.43
CA ARG A 212 0.75 3.44 5.84
C ARG A 212 0.73 3.08 7.32
N LYS A 213 -0.20 3.68 8.04
CA LYS A 213 -0.42 3.49 9.47
C LYS A 213 -1.72 2.72 9.66
N TYR A 214 -1.62 1.59 10.34
CA TYR A 214 -2.77 0.79 10.72
C TYR A 214 -2.77 0.53 12.22
N ASN A 215 -3.95 0.56 12.84
CA ASN A 215 -4.09 0.35 14.28
C ASN A 215 -3.45 -0.97 14.73
N TYR A 216 -3.70 -2.05 13.99
CA TYR A 216 -3.16 -3.37 14.31
C TYR A 216 -1.65 -3.47 14.15
N THR A 217 -1.00 -2.57 13.40
CA THR A 217 0.47 -2.57 13.26
C THR A 217 1.16 -1.70 14.30
N GLN A 218 0.47 -0.70 14.86
CA GLN A 218 1.01 0.22 15.87
C GLN A 218 0.93 -0.30 17.31
N ALA A 219 -0.03 -1.16 17.61
CA ALA A 219 -0.36 -1.54 18.99
C ALA A 219 0.59 -2.57 19.65
N HIS A 220 1.71 -2.93 19.02
CA HIS A 220 2.56 -4.02 19.50
C HIS A 220 3.98 -3.61 19.85
N SER A 221 4.39 -4.01 21.06
CA SER A 221 5.77 -4.16 21.49
C SER A 221 6.30 -5.54 21.10
N ASP A 222 7.32 -5.57 20.24
CA ASP A 222 8.38 -6.60 20.11
C ASP A 222 8.07 -8.08 19.73
N ALA A 223 6.83 -8.57 19.71
CA ALA A 223 6.58 -10.02 19.52
C ALA A 223 6.42 -10.52 18.06
N GLU A 224 5.99 -9.69 17.11
CA GLU A 224 5.87 -10.06 15.69
C GLU A 224 6.41 -8.90 14.83
N HIS A 225 7.56 -9.12 14.16
CA HIS A 225 8.14 -8.11 13.28
C HIS A 225 7.26 -7.96 12.03
N LEU A 226 6.35 -6.98 12.05
CA LEU A 226 5.62 -6.59 10.85
C LEU A 226 6.47 -5.63 10.01
N PRO A 227 6.52 -5.83 8.68
CA PRO A 227 7.23 -4.90 7.81
C PRO A 227 6.54 -3.55 7.79
N ARG A 228 7.34 -2.50 7.67
CA ARG A 228 6.83 -1.16 7.41
C ARG A 228 6.26 -1.09 5.99
N GLU A 229 5.01 -0.69 5.85
CA GLU A 229 4.38 -0.54 4.54
C GLU A 229 4.56 0.89 4.00
N TYR A 230 5.25 1.01 2.87
CA TYR A 230 5.37 2.26 2.12
C TYR A 230 4.31 2.34 1.03
N ARG A 231 3.77 3.54 0.83
CA ARG A 231 2.98 3.90 -0.35
C ARG A 231 3.76 4.91 -1.20
N PHE A 232 4.15 4.44 -2.37
CA PHE A 232 4.64 5.25 -3.49
C PHE A 232 4.25 4.53 -4.80
N GLY A 233 4.08 5.30 -5.88
CA GLY A 233 3.81 4.75 -7.22
C GLY A 233 5.00 4.00 -7.81
N THR A 234 4.89 3.59 -9.07
CA THR A 234 5.96 2.76 -9.66
C THR A 234 7.30 3.48 -9.69
N GLN A 235 8.36 2.76 -9.30
CA GLN A 235 9.73 3.26 -9.36
C GLN A 235 10.42 2.95 -10.68
N ALA A 236 9.75 2.27 -11.62
CA ALA A 236 10.14 2.31 -13.01
C ALA A 236 9.58 3.58 -13.68
N GLN A 237 10.43 4.23 -14.45
CA GLN A 237 10.17 5.50 -15.12
C GLN A 237 10.43 5.36 -16.62
N ARG A 238 9.89 6.29 -17.41
CA ARG A 238 10.41 6.61 -18.74
C ARG A 238 11.07 7.98 -18.67
N ASP A 239 12.33 8.06 -19.09
CA ASP A 239 13.08 9.31 -19.19
C ASP A 239 13.52 9.45 -20.64
N LYS A 240 12.91 10.41 -21.36
CA LYS A 240 13.11 10.64 -22.79
C LYS A 240 12.89 9.39 -23.65
N GLY A 241 11.84 8.63 -23.31
CA GLY A 241 11.44 7.42 -24.02
C GLY A 241 12.24 6.17 -23.63
N ILE A 242 13.18 6.27 -22.69
CA ILE A 242 13.98 5.14 -22.21
C ILE A 242 13.42 4.68 -20.88
N GLU A 243 12.98 3.42 -20.80
CA GLU A 243 12.62 2.78 -19.54
C GLU A 243 13.85 2.61 -18.65
N ARG A 244 13.70 2.95 -17.37
CA ARG A 244 14.71 2.75 -16.33
C ARG A 244 14.08 2.71 -14.95
N THR A 245 14.82 2.23 -13.96
CA THR A 245 14.51 2.40 -12.55
C THR A 245 14.82 3.83 -12.09
N SER A 246 14.09 4.33 -11.08
CA SER A 246 14.36 5.64 -10.49
C SER A 246 15.76 5.63 -9.84
N PRO A 247 16.65 6.56 -10.23
CA PRO A 247 17.99 6.64 -9.63
C PRO A 247 17.94 6.83 -8.11
N LEU A 248 16.96 7.59 -7.60
CA LEU A 248 16.78 7.82 -6.17
C LEU A 248 16.37 6.55 -5.44
N PHE A 249 15.47 5.76 -6.03
CA PHE A 249 15.06 4.48 -5.45
C PHE A 249 16.21 3.48 -5.35
N GLU A 250 17.09 3.44 -6.36
CA GLU A 250 18.28 2.58 -6.32
C GLU A 250 19.21 2.94 -5.16
N ARG A 251 19.43 4.23 -4.87
CA ARG A 251 20.25 4.67 -3.73
C ARG A 251 19.53 4.38 -2.41
N TRP A 252 18.21 4.54 -2.38
CA TRP A 252 17.40 4.17 -1.21
C TRP A 252 17.54 2.68 -0.86
N LEU A 253 17.49 1.78 -1.85
CA LEU A 253 17.72 0.34 -1.64
C LEU A 253 19.13 0.04 -1.12
N GLN A 254 20.15 0.75 -1.62
CA GLN A 254 21.53 0.60 -1.15
C GLN A 254 21.68 1.03 0.30
N VAL A 255 21.15 2.20 0.67
CA VAL A 255 21.14 2.69 2.05
C VAL A 255 20.44 1.70 2.97
N GLN A 256 19.31 1.14 2.54
CA GLN A 256 18.60 0.14 3.33
C GLN A 256 19.42 -1.14 3.53
N ALA A 257 20.09 -1.64 2.48
CA ALA A 257 20.98 -2.80 2.57
C ALA A 257 22.11 -2.57 3.57
N GLU A 258 22.73 -1.40 3.54
CA GLU A 258 23.82 -1.02 4.44
C GLU A 258 23.35 -0.93 5.89
N LYS A 259 22.22 -0.24 6.14
CA LYS A 259 21.60 -0.16 7.47
C LYS A 259 21.27 -1.54 8.04
N ALA A 260 20.78 -2.47 7.20
CA ALA A 260 20.48 -3.84 7.62
C ALA A 260 21.75 -4.66 7.91
N ALA A 261 22.80 -4.48 7.10
CA ALA A 261 24.09 -5.15 7.29
C ALA A 261 24.78 -4.72 8.60
N GLU A 262 24.67 -3.44 8.98
CA GLU A 262 25.16 -2.93 10.26
C GLU A 262 24.47 -3.59 11.46
N LYS A 263 23.16 -3.84 11.37
CA LYS A 263 22.36 -4.45 12.44
C LYS A 263 22.59 -5.95 12.59
N THR A 264 22.59 -6.68 11.48
CA THR A 264 22.50 -8.16 11.49
C THR A 264 23.82 -8.88 11.21
N ARG A 265 24.86 -8.14 10.79
CA ARG A 265 26.13 -8.70 10.27
C ARG A 265 25.93 -9.70 9.10
N SER A 266 24.76 -9.70 8.47
CA SER A 266 24.42 -10.54 7.32
C SER A 266 23.97 -9.67 6.15
N SER A 267 24.65 -9.79 5.01
CA SER A 267 24.36 -9.02 3.80
C SER A 267 23.34 -9.68 2.87
N LYS A 268 22.77 -10.84 3.25
CA LYS A 268 21.94 -11.69 2.38
C LYS A 268 20.43 -11.65 2.66
N LYS A 269 19.97 -10.79 3.58
CA LYS A 269 18.56 -10.68 3.92
C LYS A 269 17.81 -9.80 2.91
N ILE A 270 16.61 -10.21 2.50
CA ILE A 270 15.67 -9.34 1.80
C ILE A 270 15.19 -8.26 2.78
N THR A 271 15.48 -6.99 2.50
CA THR A 271 15.05 -5.85 3.33
C THR A 271 13.78 -5.20 2.79
N HIS A 272 13.49 -5.36 1.50
CA HIS A 272 12.30 -4.81 0.85
C HIS A 272 11.64 -5.79 -0.10
N ILE A 273 10.30 -5.89 -0.02
CA ILE A 273 9.49 -6.55 -1.06
C ILE A 273 8.69 -5.51 -1.82
N TYR A 274 8.89 -5.51 -3.13
CA TYR A 274 8.16 -4.68 -4.07
C TYR A 274 7.08 -5.51 -4.76
N PHE A 275 5.84 -5.41 -4.29
CA PHE A 275 4.69 -6.04 -4.95
C PHE A 275 4.24 -5.17 -6.12
N ASN A 276 4.61 -5.59 -7.33
CA ASN A 276 4.26 -4.92 -8.58
C ASN A 276 2.89 -5.39 -9.09
N ASN A 277 1.98 -4.45 -9.31
CA ASN A 277 0.67 -4.67 -9.92
C ASN A 277 0.53 -4.03 -11.32
N LEU A 278 1.64 -3.72 -11.98
CA LEU A 278 1.65 -3.39 -13.41
C LEU A 278 1.47 -4.65 -14.26
N GLY A 279 0.97 -4.49 -15.50
CA GLY A 279 0.87 -5.62 -16.43
C GLY A 279 2.23 -6.08 -16.94
N LEU A 280 2.43 -7.39 -17.04
CA LEU A 280 3.66 -8.01 -17.57
C LEU A 280 3.45 -8.63 -18.95
N ASP A 281 2.24 -9.08 -19.29
CA ASP A 281 1.96 -9.74 -20.58
C ASP A 281 0.83 -9.06 -21.36
N ARG A 282 0.63 -7.77 -21.11
CA ARG A 282 -0.32 -6.96 -21.88
C ARG A 282 0.28 -6.58 -23.24
N THR A 283 -0.54 -6.76 -24.28
CA THR A 283 -0.14 -6.54 -25.69
C THR A 283 -0.75 -5.28 -26.31
N ASP A 284 -1.75 -4.67 -25.65
CA ASP A 284 -2.31 -3.38 -26.04
C ASP A 284 -1.30 -2.23 -25.86
N ALA A 285 -1.55 -1.06 -26.47
CA ALA A 285 -0.56 0.03 -26.50
C ALA A 285 -0.14 0.53 -25.10
N GLU A 286 -1.10 0.67 -24.18
CA GLU A 286 -0.82 0.98 -22.76
C GLU A 286 -0.08 -0.20 -22.11
N GLY A 287 -0.57 -1.41 -22.37
CA GLY A 287 -0.01 -2.66 -21.90
C GLY A 287 1.46 -2.87 -22.19
N LYS A 288 1.90 -2.57 -23.42
CA LYS A 288 3.32 -2.67 -23.83
C LYS A 288 4.22 -1.77 -22.98
N LYS A 289 3.74 -0.56 -22.65
CA LYS A 289 4.47 0.38 -21.80
C LYS A 289 4.51 -0.08 -20.34
N GLU A 290 3.41 -0.62 -19.80
CA GLU A 290 3.42 -1.22 -18.45
C GLU A 290 4.34 -2.44 -18.37
N ARG A 291 4.37 -3.27 -19.42
CA ARG A 291 5.27 -4.41 -19.51
C ARG A 291 6.73 -3.98 -19.48
N ALA A 292 7.11 -2.98 -20.27
CA ALA A 292 8.49 -2.49 -20.30
C ALA A 292 8.92 -1.95 -18.91
N LEU A 293 8.04 -1.20 -18.24
CA LEU A 293 8.28 -0.76 -16.86
C LEU A 293 8.40 -1.94 -15.89
N THR A 294 7.57 -2.97 -16.02
CA THR A 294 7.65 -4.18 -15.19
C THR A 294 8.96 -4.93 -15.40
N GLN A 295 9.42 -5.05 -16.65
CA GLN A 295 10.69 -5.70 -16.97
C GLN A 295 11.88 -4.96 -16.34
N GLU A 296 11.87 -3.63 -16.37
CA GLU A 296 12.89 -2.81 -15.69
C GLU A 296 12.82 -2.95 -14.16
N LEU A 297 11.62 -3.03 -13.56
CA LEU A 297 11.49 -3.27 -12.12
C LEU A 297 12.17 -4.58 -11.71
N HIS A 298 12.03 -5.67 -12.49
CA HIS A 298 12.69 -6.95 -12.18
C HIS A 298 14.21 -6.87 -12.24
N GLN A 299 14.79 -5.90 -12.96
CA GLN A 299 16.24 -5.65 -12.93
C GLN A 299 16.74 -5.12 -11.59
N LEU A 300 15.85 -4.63 -10.70
CA LEU A 300 16.23 -4.21 -9.35
C LEU A 300 16.76 -5.37 -8.51
N GLU A 301 16.45 -6.62 -8.82
CA GLU A 301 16.98 -7.79 -8.10
C GLU A 301 18.50 -8.01 -8.29
N LYS A 302 19.16 -7.16 -9.11
CA LYS A 302 20.62 -6.95 -9.08
C LYS A 302 21.09 -6.52 -7.69
N TYR A 303 20.23 -5.84 -6.92
CA TYR A 303 20.43 -5.59 -5.49
C TYR A 303 20.00 -6.83 -4.70
N PRO A 304 20.88 -7.40 -3.85
CA PRO A 304 20.59 -8.68 -3.19
C PRO A 304 19.48 -8.57 -2.13
N ASN A 305 19.16 -7.37 -1.66
CA ASN A 305 18.24 -7.10 -0.56
C ASN A 305 16.80 -6.77 -1.00
N VAL A 306 16.47 -6.88 -2.29
CA VAL A 306 15.12 -6.62 -2.80
C VAL A 306 14.54 -7.85 -3.49
N ALA A 307 13.25 -8.07 -3.26
CA ALA A 307 12.44 -9.03 -4.02
C ALA A 307 11.39 -8.24 -4.82
N VAL A 308 11.30 -8.48 -6.13
CA VAL A 308 10.28 -7.86 -6.99
C VAL A 308 9.30 -8.94 -7.43
N ILE A 309 8.03 -8.74 -7.10
CA ILE A 309 6.99 -9.78 -7.28
C ILE A 309 5.85 -9.17 -8.06
N THR A 310 5.62 -9.65 -9.29
CA THR A 310 4.49 -9.20 -10.12
C THR A 310 3.27 -10.07 -9.85
N LEU A 311 2.16 -9.45 -9.43
CA LEU A 311 0.88 -10.12 -9.19
C LEU A 311 -0.23 -9.51 -10.06
N PRO A 312 -1.12 -10.33 -10.65
CA PRO A 312 -2.23 -9.86 -11.48
C PRO A 312 -3.14 -8.86 -10.76
N ALA A 313 -3.72 -7.89 -11.50
CA ALA A 313 -4.54 -6.86 -10.85
C ALA A 313 -5.65 -6.16 -11.66
N ASP A 314 -5.74 -6.25 -12.99
CA ASP A 314 -6.83 -5.58 -13.75
C ASP A 314 -7.35 -6.34 -14.98
N LYS A 315 -6.60 -7.32 -15.51
CA LYS A 315 -6.99 -8.13 -16.69
C LYS A 315 -7.03 -9.62 -16.36
N GLY A 316 -7.44 -10.44 -17.33
CA GLY A 316 -7.60 -11.88 -17.15
C GLY A 316 -8.61 -12.20 -16.05
N LEU A 317 -8.17 -12.92 -15.01
CA LEU A 317 -8.99 -13.24 -13.83
C LEU A 317 -9.40 -12.01 -13.01
N MET A 318 -8.68 -10.90 -13.15
CA MET A 318 -8.95 -9.64 -12.45
C MET A 318 -9.76 -8.65 -13.31
N THR A 319 -10.30 -9.07 -14.46
CA THR A 319 -11.10 -8.21 -15.33
C THR A 319 -12.34 -7.70 -14.59
N GLY A 320 -12.59 -6.39 -14.67
CA GLY A 320 -13.62 -5.71 -13.89
C GLY A 320 -15.08 -6.06 -14.21
N ASP A 321 -15.37 -6.97 -15.14
CA ASP A 321 -16.74 -7.43 -15.45
C ASP A 321 -17.08 -8.80 -14.82
N ARG A 322 -16.07 -9.54 -14.35
CA ARG A 322 -16.23 -10.93 -13.87
C ARG A 322 -17.14 -11.04 -12.65
N TYR A 323 -17.11 -10.05 -11.75
CA TYR A 323 -17.99 -10.00 -10.58
C TYR A 323 -19.49 -10.06 -10.92
N ARG A 324 -19.88 -9.75 -12.17
CA ARG A 324 -21.29 -9.80 -12.63
C ARG A 324 -21.73 -11.18 -13.07
N LYS A 325 -20.79 -12.11 -13.30
CA LYS A 325 -21.04 -13.43 -13.88
C LYS A 325 -21.20 -14.44 -12.74
N THR A 326 -22.42 -14.53 -12.21
CA THR A 326 -22.79 -15.41 -11.09
C THR A 326 -23.51 -16.68 -11.52
N LYS A 327 -23.94 -16.76 -12.78
CA LYS A 327 -24.77 -17.85 -13.33
C LYS A 327 -24.02 -18.80 -14.25
N ASP A 328 -22.82 -18.43 -14.68
CA ASP A 328 -21.95 -19.37 -15.41
C ASP A 328 -21.38 -20.40 -14.44
N SER A 329 -20.89 -21.50 -14.98
CA SER A 329 -20.49 -22.66 -14.19
C SER A 329 -19.22 -23.26 -14.77
N HIS A 330 -18.21 -23.39 -13.93
CA HIS A 330 -16.90 -23.96 -14.21
C HIS A 330 -16.66 -25.15 -13.27
N SER A 331 -15.92 -26.16 -13.75
CA SER A 331 -15.51 -27.27 -12.89
C SER A 331 -14.52 -26.81 -11.83
N TYR A 332 -14.74 -27.21 -10.57
CA TYR A 332 -13.79 -26.97 -9.48
C TYR A 332 -12.37 -27.39 -9.84
N ALA A 333 -12.20 -28.63 -10.32
CA ALA A 333 -10.89 -29.19 -10.63
C ALA A 333 -10.17 -28.42 -11.74
N GLN A 334 -10.92 -27.97 -12.77
CA GLN A 334 -10.34 -27.17 -13.85
C GLN A 334 -9.88 -25.79 -13.38
N VAL A 335 -10.69 -25.14 -12.53
CA VAL A 335 -10.33 -23.83 -11.95
C VAL A 335 -9.13 -23.95 -11.02
N TYR A 336 -9.10 -25.00 -10.19
CA TYR A 336 -8.01 -25.25 -9.25
C TYR A 336 -6.69 -25.49 -9.98
N GLU A 337 -6.67 -26.39 -10.98
CA GLU A 337 -5.44 -26.63 -11.77
C GLU A 337 -5.03 -25.42 -12.60
N GLU A 338 -5.97 -24.59 -13.08
CA GLU A 338 -5.63 -23.31 -13.71
C GLU A 338 -4.89 -22.38 -12.74
N PHE A 339 -5.41 -22.22 -11.52
CA PHE A 339 -4.77 -21.37 -10.50
C PHE A 339 -3.40 -21.88 -10.12
N LEU A 340 -3.28 -23.20 -9.90
CA LEU A 340 -2.03 -23.83 -9.54
C LEU A 340 -1.01 -23.75 -10.69
N GLY A 341 -1.43 -23.92 -11.94
CA GLY A 341 -0.58 -23.75 -13.12
C GLY A 341 -0.06 -22.32 -13.26
N ILE A 342 -0.92 -21.31 -13.03
CA ILE A 342 -0.49 -19.90 -13.04
C ILE A 342 0.50 -19.61 -11.91
N ALA A 343 0.19 -20.05 -10.69
CA ALA A 343 1.02 -19.78 -9.52
C ALA A 343 2.41 -20.45 -9.60
N ASN A 344 2.47 -21.67 -10.17
CA ASN A 344 3.72 -22.38 -10.47
C ASN A 344 4.49 -21.81 -11.67
N GLN A 345 3.95 -20.81 -12.39
CA GLN A 345 4.52 -20.31 -13.64
C GLN A 345 4.76 -21.42 -14.67
N ASP A 346 3.86 -22.41 -14.73
CA ASP A 346 4.02 -23.58 -15.61
C ASP A 346 3.99 -23.15 -17.09
N PRO A 347 5.08 -23.36 -17.86
CA PRO A 347 5.14 -22.99 -19.28
C PRO A 347 4.15 -23.79 -20.15
N HIS A 348 3.67 -24.93 -19.66
CA HIS A 348 2.72 -25.82 -20.31
C HIS A 348 1.27 -25.61 -19.87
N ALA A 349 1.01 -24.67 -18.95
CA ALA A 349 -0.35 -24.36 -18.50
C ALA A 349 -1.27 -24.02 -19.68
N THR A 350 -2.47 -24.62 -19.69
CA THR A 350 -3.46 -24.44 -20.76
C THR A 350 -3.97 -23.00 -20.84
N ASN A 351 -4.20 -22.38 -19.68
CA ASN A 351 -4.62 -20.98 -19.57
C ASN A 351 -3.41 -20.12 -19.18
N LYS A 352 -2.82 -19.44 -20.17
CA LYS A 352 -1.66 -18.57 -19.96
C LYS A 352 -2.10 -17.22 -19.40
N ILE A 353 -1.97 -17.04 -18.09
CA ILE A 353 -1.98 -15.70 -17.48
C ILE A 353 -0.56 -15.39 -17.03
N LYS A 354 0.16 -14.59 -17.82
CA LYS A 354 1.56 -14.26 -17.53
C LYS A 354 1.74 -12.89 -16.85
N ASP A 355 0.69 -12.40 -16.20
CA ASP A 355 0.78 -11.25 -15.28
C ASP A 355 1.15 -11.68 -13.85
N PHE A 356 1.58 -12.93 -13.67
CA PHE A 356 2.12 -13.49 -12.43
C PHE A 356 3.59 -13.85 -12.66
N PHE A 357 4.50 -13.27 -11.87
CA PHE A 357 5.92 -13.57 -11.97
C PHE A 357 6.67 -13.30 -10.67
N ILE A 358 7.42 -14.30 -10.25
CA ILE A 358 8.40 -14.31 -9.16
C ILE A 358 9.67 -14.93 -9.77
N SER A 359 10.82 -14.29 -9.60
CA SER A 359 12.09 -14.81 -10.14
C SER A 359 12.49 -16.10 -9.43
N ASP A 360 13.21 -16.99 -10.13
CA ASP A 360 13.67 -18.26 -9.55
C ASP A 360 14.43 -18.04 -8.24
N LYS A 361 15.32 -17.03 -8.21
CA LYS A 361 16.06 -16.62 -7.01
C LYS A 361 15.14 -16.39 -5.81
N ILE A 362 14.04 -15.66 -6.01
CA ILE A 362 13.10 -15.34 -4.93
C ILE A 362 12.19 -16.54 -4.61
N ARG A 363 11.78 -17.33 -5.60
CA ARG A 363 11.03 -18.59 -5.37
C ARG A 363 11.82 -19.56 -4.47
N HIS A 364 13.11 -19.70 -4.71
CA HIS A 364 14.02 -20.53 -3.89
C HIS A 364 14.17 -20.04 -2.45
N LEU A 365 13.81 -18.80 -2.13
CA LEU A 365 13.80 -18.28 -0.77
C LEU A 365 12.43 -18.45 -0.10
N ILE A 366 11.34 -18.35 -0.86
CA ILE A 366 9.98 -18.44 -0.34
C ILE A 366 9.60 -19.90 -0.05
N PHE A 367 9.83 -20.78 -1.02
CA PHE A 367 9.30 -22.14 -1.04
C PHE A 367 10.31 -23.19 -0.58
N GLN A 368 11.15 -22.81 0.39
CA GLN A 368 12.01 -23.76 1.09
C GLN A 368 11.17 -24.60 2.05
N ASP A 369 11.55 -25.86 2.17
CA ASP A 369 11.07 -26.77 3.21
C ASP A 369 11.61 -26.34 4.60
N PRO A 370 11.19 -27.02 5.70
CA PRO A 370 11.72 -26.71 7.03
C PRO A 370 13.21 -26.93 7.23
N ALA A 371 13.88 -27.70 6.36
CA ALA A 371 15.33 -27.90 6.38
C ALA A 371 16.10 -26.81 5.61
N GLY A 372 15.39 -25.96 4.84
CA GLY A 372 15.95 -24.89 4.02
C GLY A 372 16.19 -25.27 2.57
N ASP A 373 15.71 -26.44 2.13
CA ASP A 373 15.90 -26.95 0.78
C ASP A 373 14.71 -26.57 -0.13
N TYR A 374 15.00 -26.19 -1.37
CA TYR A 374 13.98 -25.89 -2.38
C TYR A 374 13.84 -27.05 -3.36
N THR A 375 12.58 -27.46 -3.62
CA THR A 375 12.24 -28.35 -4.73
C THR A 375 10.94 -27.89 -5.39
N ASN A 376 10.76 -28.22 -6.68
CA ASN A 376 9.52 -27.91 -7.40
C ASN A 376 8.29 -28.64 -6.81
N GLU A 377 8.50 -29.82 -6.19
CA GLU A 377 7.42 -30.57 -5.53
C GLU A 377 6.97 -29.88 -4.24
N GLU A 378 7.93 -29.38 -3.46
CA GLU A 378 7.64 -28.62 -2.24
C GLU A 378 6.94 -27.30 -2.56
N GLU A 379 7.42 -26.56 -3.57
CA GLU A 379 6.75 -25.35 -4.05
C GLU A 379 5.31 -25.63 -4.46
N ARG A 380 5.08 -26.66 -5.29
CA ARG A 380 3.71 -27.05 -5.70
C ARG A 380 2.85 -27.41 -4.48
N THR A 381 3.43 -28.08 -3.48
CA THR A 381 2.76 -28.47 -2.24
C THR A 381 2.33 -27.25 -1.43
N GLN A 382 3.25 -26.31 -1.17
CA GLN A 382 2.95 -25.07 -0.45
C GLN A 382 1.91 -24.23 -1.20
N LEU A 383 2.03 -24.08 -2.52
CA LEU A 383 1.05 -23.35 -3.33
C LEU A 383 -0.34 -24.01 -3.30
N SER A 384 -0.41 -25.34 -3.36
CA SER A 384 -1.69 -26.07 -3.25
C SER A 384 -2.34 -25.83 -1.88
N GLN A 385 -1.56 -25.88 -0.79
CA GLN A 385 -2.07 -25.58 0.56
C GLN A 385 -2.62 -24.15 0.68
N LEU A 386 -1.93 -23.17 0.09
CA LEU A 386 -2.39 -21.78 0.07
C LEU A 386 -3.67 -21.60 -0.77
N LEU A 387 -3.81 -22.34 -1.88
CA LEU A 387 -5.04 -22.38 -2.66
C LEU A 387 -6.17 -23.04 -1.87
N ASP A 388 -5.94 -24.18 -1.24
CA ASP A 388 -6.94 -24.87 -0.42
C ASP A 388 -7.51 -23.96 0.67
N LYS A 389 -6.64 -23.21 1.36
CA LYS A 389 -7.05 -22.15 2.30
C LYS A 389 -7.91 -21.10 1.63
N SER A 390 -7.50 -20.60 0.46
CA SER A 390 -8.24 -19.59 -0.28
C SER A 390 -9.65 -20.03 -0.69
N PHE A 391 -9.80 -21.27 -1.19
CA PHE A 391 -11.10 -21.84 -1.52
C PHE A 391 -11.97 -22.02 -0.26
N HIS A 392 -11.38 -22.54 0.81
CA HIS A 392 -12.07 -22.78 2.08
C HIS A 392 -12.58 -21.47 2.71
N VAL A 393 -11.72 -20.45 2.83
CA VAL A 393 -12.06 -19.14 3.40
C VAL A 393 -13.15 -18.43 2.60
N MET A 394 -13.22 -18.69 1.28
CA MET A 394 -14.26 -18.17 0.39
C MET A 394 -15.52 -19.05 0.33
N GLY A 395 -15.60 -20.10 1.15
CA GLY A 395 -16.78 -20.96 1.27
C GLY A 395 -17.04 -21.85 0.06
N ILE A 396 -16.01 -22.15 -0.74
CA ILE A 396 -16.13 -22.98 -1.95
C ILE A 396 -15.64 -24.39 -1.62
N LEU A 397 -16.53 -25.36 -1.75
CA LEU A 397 -16.24 -26.76 -1.44
C LEU A 397 -15.72 -27.52 -2.67
N PRO A 398 -14.80 -28.48 -2.48
CA PRO A 398 -14.35 -29.36 -3.55
C PRO A 398 -15.53 -30.04 -4.27
N GLY A 399 -15.45 -30.09 -5.60
CA GLY A 399 -16.48 -30.71 -6.45
C GLY A 399 -17.73 -29.85 -6.71
N THR A 400 -17.87 -28.69 -6.06
CA THR A 400 -18.97 -27.77 -6.36
C THR A 400 -18.68 -26.93 -7.62
N PRO A 401 -19.67 -26.68 -8.49
CA PRO A 401 -19.46 -25.80 -9.63
C PRO A 401 -19.17 -24.36 -9.18
N ILE A 402 -18.30 -23.67 -9.92
CA ILE A 402 -17.80 -22.34 -9.58
C ILE A 402 -18.22 -21.34 -10.64
N SER A 403 -18.80 -20.22 -10.25
CA SER A 403 -19.08 -19.09 -11.16
C SER A 403 -17.84 -18.25 -11.47
N SER A 404 -17.85 -17.47 -12.54
CA SER A 404 -16.77 -16.51 -12.85
C SER A 404 -16.54 -15.51 -11.70
N ALA A 405 -17.60 -15.10 -11.00
CA ALA A 405 -17.51 -14.20 -9.85
C ALA A 405 -16.79 -14.88 -8.66
N GLN A 406 -17.14 -16.12 -8.34
CA GLN A 406 -16.45 -16.91 -7.31
C GLN A 406 -14.98 -17.17 -7.68
N LYS A 407 -14.72 -17.53 -8.94
CA LYS A 407 -13.37 -17.70 -9.49
C LYS A 407 -12.53 -16.43 -9.28
N GLN A 408 -13.09 -15.25 -9.59
CA GLN A 408 -12.42 -13.97 -9.35
C GLN A 408 -12.16 -13.73 -7.86
N ALA A 409 -13.13 -14.00 -6.98
CA ALA A 409 -12.99 -13.78 -5.53
C ALA A 409 -11.88 -14.64 -4.92
N VAL A 410 -11.82 -15.94 -5.25
CA VAL A 410 -10.77 -16.85 -4.76
C VAL A 410 -9.40 -16.41 -5.26
N TRP A 411 -9.26 -16.16 -6.57
CA TRP A 411 -7.97 -15.75 -7.12
C TRP A 411 -7.49 -14.43 -6.50
N PHE A 412 -8.41 -13.49 -6.29
CA PHE A 412 -8.12 -12.23 -5.64
C PHE A 412 -7.63 -12.46 -4.20
N HIS A 413 -8.32 -13.28 -3.41
CA HIS A 413 -7.87 -13.60 -2.05
C HIS A 413 -6.52 -14.31 -2.02
N PHE A 414 -6.32 -15.30 -2.88
CA PHE A 414 -5.07 -16.03 -2.99
C PHE A 414 -3.89 -15.08 -3.23
N ILE A 415 -3.95 -14.23 -4.26
CA ILE A 415 -2.82 -13.36 -4.60
C ILE A 415 -2.70 -12.15 -3.67
N LYS A 416 -3.80 -11.58 -3.17
CA LYS A 416 -3.76 -10.36 -2.34
C LYS A 416 -3.57 -10.65 -0.86
N PHE A 417 -3.84 -11.87 -0.42
CA PHE A 417 -3.72 -12.26 0.98
C PHE A 417 -2.87 -13.52 1.18
N GLU A 418 -3.36 -14.72 0.88
CA GLU A 418 -2.69 -15.98 1.29
C GLU A 418 -1.23 -16.08 0.79
N LEU A 419 -1.01 -15.92 -0.51
CA LEU A 419 0.33 -15.93 -1.09
C LEU A 419 1.16 -14.73 -0.64
N THR A 420 0.57 -13.53 -0.62
CA THR A 420 1.27 -12.31 -0.19
C THR A 420 1.74 -12.41 1.27
N ASN A 421 0.89 -12.90 2.16
CA ASN A 421 1.20 -13.10 3.58
C ASN A 421 2.27 -14.19 3.75
N HIS A 422 2.17 -15.30 3.01
CA HIS A 422 3.18 -16.35 3.01
C HIS A 422 4.56 -15.81 2.58
N ILE A 423 4.62 -15.04 1.49
CA ILE A 423 5.85 -14.40 1.00
C ILE A 423 6.45 -13.49 2.09
N ILE A 424 5.63 -12.64 2.72
CA ILE A 424 6.09 -11.72 3.78
C ILE A 424 6.63 -12.51 4.97
N GLN A 425 5.95 -13.58 5.39
CA GLN A 425 6.37 -14.43 6.50
C GLN A 425 7.67 -15.19 6.20
N LYS A 426 7.88 -15.65 4.97
CA LYS A 426 9.09 -16.40 4.58
C LYS A 426 10.30 -15.50 4.41
N LEU A 427 10.13 -14.30 3.85
CA LEU A 427 11.23 -13.38 3.56
C LEU A 427 11.55 -12.43 4.73
N GLU A 428 10.61 -12.22 5.65
CA GLU A 428 10.71 -11.36 6.83
C GLU A 428 11.34 -9.98 6.54
N PRO A 429 10.84 -9.23 5.54
CA PRO A 429 11.47 -7.99 5.13
C PRO A 429 11.32 -6.89 6.19
N GLU A 430 12.20 -5.89 6.18
CA GLU A 430 12.01 -4.69 7.01
C GLU A 430 10.85 -3.83 6.49
N SER A 431 10.57 -3.91 5.18
CA SER A 431 9.55 -3.09 4.53
C SER A 431 8.92 -3.73 3.30
N ILE A 432 7.73 -3.27 2.95
CA ILE A 432 7.01 -3.69 1.76
C ILE A 432 6.37 -2.51 1.05
N ASN A 433 6.00 -2.69 -0.21
CA ASN A 433 5.19 -1.74 -0.96
C ASN A 433 4.27 -2.48 -1.96
N PHE A 434 3.00 -2.04 -2.05
CA PHE A 434 2.05 -2.48 -3.08
C PHE A 434 1.93 -1.39 -4.16
N SER A 435 2.69 -1.54 -5.24
CA SER A 435 2.74 -0.54 -6.31
C SER A 435 1.88 -0.89 -7.51
N CYS A 436 1.27 0.12 -8.10
CA CYS A 436 0.90 0.12 -9.51
C CYS A 436 1.49 1.39 -10.17
N LYS A 437 0.86 1.97 -11.19
CA LYS A 437 1.33 3.22 -11.80
C LYS A 437 1.51 4.31 -10.74
N ASP A 438 0.45 4.53 -9.96
CA ASP A 438 0.42 5.54 -8.90
C ASP A 438 0.11 4.94 -7.52
N ALA A 439 0.14 3.61 -7.33
CA ALA A 439 -0.19 2.95 -6.06
C ALA A 439 -1.51 3.42 -5.39
N ILE A 440 -2.54 3.69 -6.20
CA ILE A 440 -3.89 4.10 -5.72
C ILE A 440 -4.95 3.07 -6.06
N ASP A 441 -4.97 2.60 -7.31
CA ASP A 441 -6.02 1.76 -7.86
C ASP A 441 -5.71 0.29 -7.51
N ARG A 442 -5.11 -0.45 -8.43
CA ARG A 442 -4.60 -1.82 -8.22
C ARG A 442 -3.77 -1.98 -6.94
N GLY A 443 -2.78 -1.12 -6.72
CA GLY A 443 -1.90 -1.18 -5.54
C GLY A 443 -2.63 -0.81 -4.25
N GLY A 444 -3.53 0.18 -4.29
CA GLY A 444 -4.30 0.59 -3.10
C GLY A 444 -5.30 -0.50 -2.67
N VAL A 445 -5.94 -1.18 -3.63
CA VAL A 445 -6.81 -2.32 -3.34
C VAL A 445 -6.03 -3.54 -2.81
N SER A 446 -4.84 -3.84 -3.36
CA SER A 446 -3.96 -4.89 -2.81
C SER A 446 -3.64 -4.61 -1.33
N SER A 447 -3.20 -3.39 -1.03
CA SER A 447 -2.87 -2.94 0.32
C SER A 447 -4.08 -2.99 1.25
N ALA A 448 -5.19 -2.38 0.88
CA ALA A 448 -6.39 -2.32 1.72
C ALA A 448 -6.92 -3.73 2.06
N TYR A 449 -6.95 -4.63 1.09
CA TYR A 449 -7.41 -6.00 1.32
C TYR A 449 -6.45 -6.83 2.17
N TYR A 450 -5.14 -6.75 1.89
CA TYR A 450 -4.13 -7.45 2.69
C TYR A 450 -4.25 -7.07 4.17
N ASN A 451 -4.27 -5.78 4.45
CA ASN A 451 -4.32 -5.25 5.81
C ASN A 451 -5.67 -5.55 6.49
N LEU A 452 -6.80 -5.49 5.76
CA LEU A 452 -8.12 -5.89 6.28
C LEU A 452 -8.08 -7.34 6.80
N ILE A 453 -7.72 -8.29 5.94
CA ILE A 453 -7.74 -9.71 6.31
C ILE A 453 -6.68 -10.01 7.36
N LYS A 454 -5.46 -9.44 7.24
CA LYS A 454 -4.40 -9.63 8.24
C LYS A 454 -4.83 -9.17 9.63
N SER A 455 -5.50 -8.02 9.72
CA SER A 455 -6.04 -7.51 10.99
C SER A 455 -7.13 -8.42 11.56
N PHE A 456 -7.90 -9.11 10.69
CA PHE A 456 -8.97 -10.02 11.10
C PHE A 456 -8.47 -11.39 11.53
N GLU A 457 -7.34 -11.87 11.02
CA GLU A 457 -6.75 -13.15 11.45
C GLU A 457 -6.14 -13.08 12.86
N ARG A 458 -5.70 -11.89 13.27
CA ARG A 458 -5.05 -11.75 14.57
C ARG A 458 -6.02 -12.02 15.71
N ASN A 459 -5.49 -12.70 16.73
CA ASN A 459 -6.27 -13.16 17.87
C ASN A 459 -6.82 -11.95 18.66
N THR A 460 -8.14 -11.85 18.77
CA THR A 460 -8.83 -10.78 19.49
C THR A 460 -8.75 -10.92 21.01
N LEU A 461 -8.11 -11.98 21.52
CA LEU A 461 -7.84 -12.15 22.96
C LEU A 461 -6.69 -11.28 23.46
N ASP A 462 -5.84 -10.77 22.56
CA ASP A 462 -4.92 -9.69 22.91
C ASP A 462 -5.70 -8.38 22.96
N LYS A 463 -5.83 -7.78 24.16
CA LYS A 463 -6.54 -6.51 24.37
C LYS A 463 -5.92 -5.34 23.60
N ASN A 464 -4.68 -5.49 23.12
CA ASN A 464 -4.01 -4.49 22.30
C ASN A 464 -4.24 -4.72 20.79
N ASN A 465 -4.83 -5.84 20.38
CA ASN A 465 -5.08 -6.11 18.97
C ASN A 465 -6.46 -5.57 18.54
N ILE A 466 -6.45 -4.32 18.06
CA ILE A 466 -7.64 -3.69 17.47
C ILE A 466 -7.66 -4.02 15.97
N PRO A 467 -8.62 -4.84 15.49
CA PRO A 467 -8.74 -5.11 14.06
C PRO A 467 -9.10 -3.83 13.31
N MET A 468 -8.85 -3.81 12.00
CA MET A 468 -9.19 -2.67 11.15
C MET A 468 -10.69 -2.37 11.25
N ASP A 469 -11.03 -1.11 11.53
CA ASP A 469 -12.40 -0.63 11.53
C ASP A 469 -12.82 -0.11 10.14
N ARG A 470 -14.10 0.26 10.01
CA ARG A 470 -14.64 0.80 8.76
C ARG A 470 -13.93 2.09 8.33
N GLU A 471 -13.62 2.98 9.26
CA GLU A 471 -13.02 4.28 8.94
C GLU A 471 -11.60 4.10 8.39
N GLU A 472 -10.81 3.25 9.03
CA GLU A 472 -9.48 2.88 8.59
C GLU A 472 -9.49 2.16 7.23
N PHE A 473 -10.46 1.27 6.99
CA PHE A 473 -10.61 0.61 5.69
C PHE A 473 -10.97 1.60 4.56
N GLU A 474 -11.91 2.52 4.83
CA GLU A 474 -12.28 3.57 3.87
C GLU A 474 -11.12 4.54 3.61
N ARG A 475 -10.33 4.88 4.65
CA ARG A 475 -9.07 5.63 4.50
C ARG A 475 -8.10 4.89 3.60
N ALA A 476 -7.91 3.59 3.81
CA ALA A 476 -7.00 2.76 3.03
C ALA A 476 -7.39 2.74 1.54
N LEU A 477 -8.69 2.72 1.23
CA LEU A 477 -9.25 2.71 -0.11
C LEU A 477 -9.26 4.08 -0.81
N HIS A 478 -9.56 5.16 -0.09
CA HIS A 478 -9.92 6.43 -0.72
C HIS A 478 -8.93 7.58 -0.55
N ALA A 479 -8.10 7.56 0.50
CA ALA A 479 -7.15 8.64 0.74
C ALA A 479 -6.14 8.82 -0.41
N ALA A 480 -5.51 7.72 -0.84
CA ALA A 480 -4.50 7.78 -1.88
C ALA A 480 -5.08 8.18 -3.26
N PRO A 481 -6.20 7.61 -3.75
CA PRO A 481 -6.86 8.12 -4.95
C PRO A 481 -7.22 9.61 -4.90
N ALA A 482 -7.67 10.10 -3.74
CA ALA A 482 -8.02 11.50 -3.55
C ALA A 482 -6.77 12.40 -3.58
N MET A 483 -5.72 12.00 -2.89
CA MET A 483 -4.43 12.69 -2.88
C MET A 483 -3.84 12.85 -4.29
N VAL A 484 -3.92 11.81 -5.12
CA VAL A 484 -3.15 11.73 -6.38
C VAL A 484 -3.97 12.16 -7.60
N LYS A 485 -5.27 11.88 -7.60
CA LYS A 485 -6.17 12.09 -8.74
C LYS A 485 -7.46 12.84 -8.39
N ALA A 486 -7.56 13.38 -7.18
CA ALA A 486 -8.75 14.08 -6.67
C ALA A 486 -10.05 13.27 -6.78
N ARG A 487 -10.01 11.94 -6.71
CA ARG A 487 -11.20 11.09 -6.87
C ARG A 487 -11.22 9.96 -5.84
N GLY A 488 -12.37 9.30 -5.69
CA GLY A 488 -12.47 8.05 -4.95
C GLY A 488 -11.84 6.87 -5.70
N MET A 489 -11.91 5.69 -5.07
CA MET A 489 -11.54 4.42 -5.73
C MET A 489 -12.47 4.20 -6.91
N ASN A 490 -11.92 3.75 -8.03
CA ASN A 490 -12.66 3.54 -9.27
C ASN A 490 -13.33 2.14 -9.29
N HIS A 491 -13.48 1.54 -10.48
CA HIS A 491 -14.03 0.20 -10.66
C HIS A 491 -13.35 -0.91 -9.84
N HIS A 492 -12.12 -0.74 -9.36
CA HIS A 492 -11.48 -1.70 -8.46
C HIS A 492 -12.25 -1.89 -7.14
N LEU A 493 -13.07 -0.91 -6.73
CA LEU A 493 -13.99 -1.07 -5.61
C LEU A 493 -14.95 -2.25 -5.81
N LYS A 494 -15.38 -2.50 -7.05
CA LYS A 494 -16.28 -3.61 -7.41
C LYS A 494 -15.57 -4.97 -7.35
N VAL A 495 -14.27 -4.99 -7.63
CA VAL A 495 -13.43 -6.20 -7.58
C VAL A 495 -13.16 -6.60 -6.13
N ILE A 496 -12.74 -5.65 -5.28
CA ILE A 496 -12.57 -5.92 -3.85
C ILE A 496 -13.91 -6.26 -3.18
N TRP A 497 -14.99 -5.56 -3.55
CA TRP A 497 -16.33 -5.88 -3.07
C TRP A 497 -16.70 -7.34 -3.35
N ASN A 498 -16.39 -7.87 -4.53
CA ASN A 498 -16.70 -9.27 -4.86
C ASN A 498 -15.93 -10.27 -3.99
N ALA A 499 -14.67 -9.97 -3.63
CA ALA A 499 -13.91 -10.78 -2.70
C ALA A 499 -14.44 -10.67 -1.26
N VAL A 500 -14.85 -9.47 -0.83
CA VAL A 500 -15.48 -9.24 0.47
C VAL A 500 -16.85 -9.93 0.56
N ASP A 501 -17.66 -9.88 -0.49
CA ASP A 501 -18.96 -10.56 -0.56
C ASP A 501 -18.79 -12.07 -0.33
N ALA A 502 -17.91 -12.72 -1.09
CA ALA A 502 -17.60 -14.14 -0.92
C ALA A 502 -17.09 -14.45 0.51
N TYR A 503 -16.17 -13.64 1.03
CA TYR A 503 -15.63 -13.80 2.38
C TYR A 503 -16.72 -13.68 3.47
N VAL A 504 -17.55 -12.63 3.39
CA VAL A 504 -18.62 -12.38 4.36
C VAL A 504 -19.64 -13.50 4.31
N ASN A 505 -19.97 -14.01 3.13
CA ASN A 505 -20.93 -15.11 2.98
C ASN A 505 -20.40 -16.40 3.62
N ALA A 506 -19.13 -16.72 3.42
CA ALA A 506 -18.48 -17.88 4.02
C ALA A 506 -18.29 -17.76 5.53
N ASN A 507 -18.19 -16.53 6.07
CA ASN A 507 -17.84 -16.27 7.46
C ASN A 507 -18.94 -15.49 8.21
N TYR A 508 -20.18 -15.53 7.73
CA TYR A 508 -21.26 -14.65 8.19
C TYR A 508 -21.48 -14.73 9.70
N ASP A 509 -21.64 -15.93 10.24
CA ASP A 509 -21.91 -16.13 11.67
C ASP A 509 -20.75 -15.65 12.55
N LYS A 510 -19.50 -15.85 12.11
CA LYS A 510 -18.31 -15.38 12.84
C LYS A 510 -18.23 -13.86 12.87
N LEU A 511 -18.53 -13.22 11.74
CA LEU A 511 -18.50 -11.76 11.61
C LEU A 511 -19.64 -11.11 12.38
N LYS A 512 -20.86 -11.63 12.22
CA LYS A 512 -22.06 -11.12 12.88
C LYS A 512 -21.90 -11.08 14.40
N ASN A 513 -21.35 -12.15 14.97
CA ASN A 513 -21.18 -12.30 16.41
C ASN A 513 -19.91 -11.61 16.96
N ASN A 514 -19.18 -10.85 16.12
CA ASN A 514 -17.99 -10.10 16.52
C ASN A 514 -18.23 -8.60 16.34
N GLU A 515 -18.43 -7.87 17.44
CA GLU A 515 -18.74 -6.44 17.42
C GLU A 515 -17.67 -5.57 16.73
N MET A 516 -16.41 -6.01 16.71
CA MET A 516 -15.31 -5.26 16.07
C MET A 516 -15.19 -5.54 14.56
N LYS A 517 -15.85 -6.58 14.04
CA LYS A 517 -15.72 -7.03 12.63
C LYS A 517 -17.04 -7.04 11.87
N ASN A 518 -18.17 -6.96 12.57
CA ASN A 518 -19.51 -7.02 11.97
C ASN A 518 -19.78 -5.86 10.99
N TRP A 519 -19.08 -4.73 11.12
CA TRP A 519 -19.18 -3.59 10.22
C TRP A 519 -18.92 -3.96 8.75
N LEU A 520 -18.13 -5.02 8.50
CA LEU A 520 -17.84 -5.49 7.14
C LEU A 520 -19.09 -6.01 6.41
N ILE A 521 -20.06 -6.55 7.16
CA ILE A 521 -21.37 -6.95 6.62
C ILE A 521 -22.11 -5.72 6.09
N GLU A 522 -22.17 -4.65 6.88
CA GLU A 522 -22.82 -3.39 6.50
C GLU A 522 -22.09 -2.75 5.31
N TRP A 523 -20.76 -2.72 5.35
CA TRP A 523 -19.95 -2.16 4.27
C TRP A 523 -20.21 -2.87 2.94
N ARG A 524 -20.28 -4.21 2.94
CA ARG A 524 -20.64 -5.00 1.76
C ARG A 524 -22.04 -4.63 1.26
N ASP A 525 -23.01 -4.53 2.17
CA ASP A 525 -24.41 -4.26 1.82
C ASP A 525 -24.57 -2.88 1.17
N ILE A 526 -23.92 -1.85 1.73
CA ILE A 526 -23.98 -0.46 1.24
C ILE A 526 -23.24 -0.29 -0.10
N ASN A 527 -22.12 -0.98 -0.29
CA ASN A 527 -21.29 -0.86 -1.49
C ASN A 527 -21.65 -1.88 -2.59
N CYS A 528 -22.80 -2.56 -2.46
CA CYS A 528 -23.23 -3.57 -3.41
C CYS A 528 -23.39 -2.98 -4.83
N PRO A 529 -22.67 -3.51 -5.83
CA PRO A 529 -22.87 -3.08 -7.21
C PRO A 529 -24.31 -3.34 -7.66
N HIS A 530 -24.94 -2.38 -8.35
CA HIS A 530 -26.31 -2.49 -8.87
C HIS A 530 -26.65 -3.84 -9.54
N SER A 531 -25.71 -4.42 -10.29
CA SER A 531 -25.89 -5.71 -10.96
C SER A 531 -25.98 -6.92 -10.03
N ARG A 532 -25.68 -6.77 -8.74
CA ARG A 532 -25.65 -7.82 -7.71
C ARG A 532 -26.70 -7.61 -6.61
N VAL A 533 -27.43 -6.49 -6.64
CA VAL A 533 -28.40 -6.11 -5.59
C VAL A 533 -29.47 -7.16 -5.39
N ASN A 534 -30.05 -7.71 -6.46
CA ASN A 534 -31.12 -8.71 -6.34
C ASN A 534 -30.65 -9.98 -5.63
N ASP A 535 -29.49 -10.50 -6.02
CA ASP A 535 -28.90 -11.70 -5.44
C ASP A 535 -28.58 -11.47 -3.95
N LEU A 536 -27.96 -10.32 -3.64
CA LEU A 536 -27.62 -9.97 -2.25
C LEU A 536 -28.88 -9.75 -1.40
N LEU A 537 -29.90 -9.06 -1.92
CA LEU A 537 -31.13 -8.79 -1.17
C LEU A 537 -31.85 -10.09 -0.82
N ALA A 538 -31.98 -11.02 -1.77
CA ALA A 538 -32.56 -12.33 -1.51
C ALA A 538 -31.82 -13.06 -0.38
N GLN A 539 -30.49 -13.02 -0.41
CA GLN A 539 -29.65 -13.62 0.62
C GLN A 539 -29.81 -12.93 1.99
N ARG A 540 -29.85 -11.59 2.03
CA ARG A 540 -30.07 -10.84 3.29
C ARG A 540 -31.44 -11.10 3.89
N ILE A 541 -32.47 -11.28 3.08
CA ILE A 541 -33.81 -11.67 3.54
C ILE A 541 -33.75 -13.04 4.22
N GLU A 542 -33.11 -14.03 3.59
CA GLU A 542 -32.95 -15.36 4.17
C GLU A 542 -32.16 -15.32 5.48
N GLN A 543 -31.03 -14.61 5.51
CA GLN A 543 -30.25 -14.39 6.72
C GLN A 543 -31.10 -13.76 7.81
N SER A 544 -31.83 -12.68 7.52
CA SER A 544 -32.69 -12.00 8.50
C SER A 544 -33.80 -12.90 9.05
N ILE A 545 -34.41 -13.75 8.20
CA ILE A 545 -35.41 -14.74 8.64
C ILE A 545 -34.77 -15.76 9.60
N GLN A 546 -33.58 -16.26 9.28
CA GLN A 546 -32.88 -17.21 10.13
C GLN A 546 -32.50 -16.60 11.48
N GLU A 547 -32.06 -15.35 11.48
CA GLU A 547 -31.73 -14.62 12.70
C GLU A 547 -32.96 -14.41 13.59
N LEU A 548 -34.10 -14.07 13.00
CA LEU A 548 -35.36 -13.92 13.71
C LEU A 548 -35.81 -15.26 14.34
N LYS A 549 -35.65 -16.37 13.61
CA LYS A 549 -35.93 -17.72 14.14
C LYS A 549 -35.02 -18.05 15.32
N ASN A 550 -33.71 -17.87 15.17
CA ASN A 550 -32.74 -18.12 16.25
C ASN A 550 -33.01 -17.26 17.48
N ALA A 551 -33.39 -15.99 17.29
CA ALA A 551 -33.77 -15.10 18.39
C ALA A 551 -35.05 -15.57 19.10
N LYS A 552 -36.06 -16.04 18.34
CA LYS A 552 -37.28 -16.61 18.91
C LYS A 552 -36.99 -17.88 19.72
N ASP A 553 -36.10 -18.74 19.24
CA ASP A 553 -35.72 -19.98 19.92
C ASP A 553 -34.89 -19.72 21.19
N ALA A 554 -34.09 -18.66 21.20
CA ALA A 554 -33.33 -18.21 22.38
C ALA A 554 -34.22 -17.55 23.45
N TYR A 555 -35.38 -17.00 23.05
CA TYR A 555 -36.37 -16.36 23.93
C TYR A 555 -37.77 -16.96 23.71
N PRO A 556 -38.00 -18.24 24.10
CA PRO A 556 -39.32 -18.84 23.96
C PRO A 556 -40.35 -18.05 24.78
N GLU A 557 -41.58 -17.95 24.26
CA GLU A 557 -42.71 -17.20 24.82
C GLU A 557 -43.07 -17.53 26.30
N SER A 558 -42.40 -18.54 26.89
CA SER A 558 -42.52 -18.95 28.29
C SER A 558 -41.66 -18.18 29.29
N MET A 559 -40.74 -17.29 28.86
CA MET A 559 -40.17 -16.32 29.79
C MET A 559 -41.23 -15.27 30.11
N PRO A 560 -41.57 -15.04 31.41
CA PRO A 560 -42.51 -13.99 31.76
C PRO A 560 -41.95 -12.69 31.20
N MET A 561 -42.67 -12.05 30.27
CA MET A 561 -42.36 -10.70 29.84
C MET A 561 -42.11 -9.88 31.11
N MET A 562 -40.86 -9.47 31.33
CA MET A 562 -40.59 -8.43 32.31
C MET A 562 -41.50 -7.29 31.89
N LYS A 563 -42.54 -7.04 32.70
CA LYS A 563 -43.46 -5.93 32.45
C LYS A 563 -42.58 -4.72 32.17
N PRO A 564 -42.77 -4.03 31.03
CA PRO A 564 -42.00 -2.82 30.76
C PRO A 564 -42.09 -1.95 32.01
N PRO A 565 -40.95 -1.40 32.50
CA PRO A 565 -40.95 -0.61 33.72
C PRO A 565 -42.04 0.44 33.57
N SER A 566 -42.97 0.46 34.53
CA SER A 566 -44.17 1.31 34.42
C SER A 566 -43.77 2.73 34.01
N ILE A 567 -44.63 3.43 33.27
CA ILE A 567 -44.37 4.82 32.80
C ILE A 567 -43.92 5.76 33.95
N LYS A 568 -44.21 5.42 35.21
CA LYS A 568 -43.68 6.13 36.40
C LYS A 568 -42.18 5.94 36.63
N ALA A 569 -41.59 4.79 36.31
CA ALA A 569 -40.16 4.52 36.42
C ALA A 569 -39.34 5.28 35.34
N TYR A 570 -39.88 5.43 34.13
CA TYR A 570 -39.25 6.25 33.07
C TYR A 570 -39.15 7.73 33.44
N LYS A 571 -40.13 8.28 34.17
CA LYS A 571 -40.08 9.68 34.67
C LYS A 571 -39.09 9.89 35.84
N SER A 572 -38.70 8.83 36.54
CA SER A 572 -37.67 8.87 37.57
C SER A 572 -36.27 8.89 36.95
N TRP A 573 -36.05 8.08 35.92
CA TRP A 573 -34.77 7.98 35.22
C TRP A 573 -34.43 9.24 34.40
N SER A 574 -35.43 9.87 33.75
CA SER A 574 -35.20 11.12 33.00
C SER A 574 -34.92 12.34 33.88
N LYS A 575 -35.25 12.31 35.18
CA LYS A 575 -34.93 13.39 36.13
C LYS A 575 -33.52 13.27 36.72
N LEU A 576 -32.90 12.09 36.71
CA LEU A 576 -31.56 11.87 37.27
C LEU A 576 -30.42 12.20 36.30
N ASN A 577 -30.66 12.20 34.98
CA ASN A 577 -29.62 12.45 33.98
C ASN A 577 -29.65 13.85 33.32
N TYR A 578 -30.58 14.72 33.71
CA TYR A 578 -30.62 16.11 33.20
C TYR A 578 -29.91 17.14 34.09
N ASN A 579 -29.33 16.74 35.24
CA ASN A 579 -28.58 17.63 36.14
C ASN A 579 -27.05 17.40 36.10
N LYS A 580 -26.53 16.74 35.07
CA LYS A 580 -25.09 16.66 34.78
C LYS A 580 -24.82 16.79 33.27
N ILE A 581 -25.11 17.97 32.74
CA ILE A 581 -24.35 18.60 31.63
C ILE A 581 -24.22 20.07 31.99
#